data_AF-A0A937JVK1-F1
#
_entry.id   AF-A0A937JVK1-F1
#
_cell.length_a   1.000
_cell.length_b   1.000
_cell.length_c   1.000
_cell.angle_alpha   90.00
_cell.angle_beta   90.00
_cell.angle_gamma   90.00
#
_symmetry.space_group_name_H-M   'P 1'
#
loop_
_entity.id
_entity.type
_entity.pdbx_description
1 polymer ?
#
loop_
_entity_poly.entity_id
_entity_poly.type
_entity_poly.pdbx_seq_one_letter_code
_entity_poly.pdbx_strand_id
1 'polypeptide(L)' 'MRIRRSIDVEIEGLGEKIKKARKADGRPVEVLAGEAGISRAYWHDIEAERVRDALPEETLRKVEQVLNINLGVEFE' A
#
# COMPACT_ATOMS: atom_id res chain seq x y z
N MET A 1 -27.18 5.09 16.96
CA MET A 1 -26.43 6.27 16.48
C MET A 1 -25.34 5.77 15.53
N ARG A 2 -25.18 6.36 14.34
CA ARG A 2 -24.13 5.98 13.37
C ARG A 2 -23.07 7.08 13.36
N ILE A 3 -21.83 6.72 13.66
CA ILE A 3 -20.66 7.59 13.55
C ILE A 3 -19.68 6.92 12.60
N ARG A 4 -19.18 7.69 11.62
CA ARG A 4 -18.08 7.34 10.73
C ARG A 4 -17.23 8.60 10.55
N ARG A 5 -15.92 8.49 10.79
CA ARG A 5 -14.91 9.50 10.48
C ARG A 5 -13.95 8.86 9.47
N SER A 6 -13.66 9.55 8.39
CA SER A 6 -12.66 9.17 7.37
C SER A 6 -11.86 10.42 7.02
N ILE A 7 -10.56 10.24 6.80
CA ILE A 7 -9.63 11.28 6.36
C ILE A 7 -8.92 10.67 5.15
N ASP A 8 -9.06 11.32 4.01
CA ASP A 8 -8.37 10.94 2.80
C ASP A 8 -7.23 11.93 2.58
N VAL A 9 -6.05 11.41 2.29
CA VAL A 9 -4.86 12.20 1.95
C VAL A 9 -4.40 11.83 0.54
N GLU A 10 -4.11 12.83 -0.28
CA GLU A 10 -3.59 12.62 -1.63
C GLU A 10 -2.07 12.67 -1.60
N ILE A 11 -1.43 11.57 -2.02
CA ILE A 11 0.03 11.46 -2.08
C ILE A 11 0.42 10.97 -3.45
N GLU A 12 0.99 11.87 -4.26
CA GLU A 12 1.46 11.54 -5.59
C GLU A 12 2.72 10.66 -5.55
N GLY A 13 2.77 9.63 -6.41
CA GLY A 13 3.93 8.78 -6.60
C GLY A 13 4.19 7.79 -5.46
N LEU A 14 3.20 7.57 -4.59
CA LEU A 14 3.25 6.53 -3.56
C LEU A 14 3.41 5.14 -4.18
N GLY A 15 2.72 4.86 -5.29
CA GLY A 15 2.80 3.59 -6.00
C GLY A 15 4.21 3.31 -6.54
N GLU A 16 4.88 4.32 -7.10
CA GLU A 16 6.25 4.16 -7.61
C GLU A 16 7.26 3.98 -6.46
N LYS A 17 7.07 4.65 -5.31
CA LYS A 17 7.89 4.41 -4.11
C LYS A 17 7.79 2.95 -3.64
N ILE A 18 6.56 2.41 -3.56
CA ILE A 18 6.30 1.01 -3.20
C ILE A 18 6.99 0.08 -4.20
N LYS A 19 6.82 0.33 -5.49
CA LYS A 19 7.42 -0.48 -6.57
C LYS A 19 8.95 -0.47 -6.52
N LYS A 20 9.56 0.68 -6.23
CA LYS A 20 11.01 0.79 -6.06
C LYS A 20 11.50 -0.03 -4.87
N ALA A 21 10.81 0.06 -3.73
CA ALA A 21 11.14 -0.73 -2.55
C ALA A 21 10.99 -2.24 -2.80
N ARG A 22 9.90 -2.68 -3.44
CA ARG A 22 9.74 -4.07 -3.85
C ARG A 22 10.88 -4.56 -4.75
N LYS A 23 11.27 -3.77 -5.75
CA LYS A 23 12.37 -4.14 -6.65
C LYS A 23 13.70 -4.30 -5.91
N ALA A 24 13.90 -3.51 -4.84
CA ALA A 24 15.08 -3.62 -3.99
C ALA A 24 15.02 -4.83 -3.03
N ASP A 25 13.82 -5.22 -2.59
CA ASP A 25 13.60 -6.39 -1.75
C ASP A 25 13.94 -7.72 -2.46
N GLY A 26 13.56 -7.84 -3.74
CA GLY A 26 13.93 -8.98 -4.59
C GLY A 26 13.04 -10.22 -4.43
N ARG A 27 12.15 -10.30 -3.44
CA ARG A 27 11.15 -11.39 -3.36
C ARG A 27 10.09 -11.25 -4.46
N PRO A 28 9.49 -12.37 -4.93
CA PRO A 28 8.38 -12.33 -5.87
C PRO A 28 7.18 -11.56 -5.33
N VAL A 29 6.44 -10.86 -6.20
CA VAL A 29 5.24 -10.09 -5.82
C VAL A 29 4.21 -10.98 -5.12
N GLU A 30 4.10 -12.23 -5.55
CA GLU A 30 3.18 -13.22 -5.01
C GLU A 30 3.45 -13.53 -3.53
N VAL A 31 4.73 -13.57 -3.15
CA VAL A 31 5.14 -13.79 -1.75
C VAL A 31 4.80 -12.56 -0.93
N LEU A 32 5.20 -11.38 -1.39
CA LEU A 32 4.96 -10.11 -0.69
C LEU A 32 3.47 -9.81 -0.53
N ALA A 33 2.68 -10.03 -1.58
CA ALA A 33 1.23 -9.87 -1.53
C ALA A 33 0.59 -10.85 -0.55
N GLY A 34 1.04 -12.11 -0.55
CA GLY A 34 0.60 -13.11 0.43
C GLY A 34 0.91 -12.71 1.87
N GLU A 35 2.13 -12.24 2.14
CA GLU A 35 2.52 -11.75 3.47
C GLU A 35 1.73 -10.50 3.89
N ALA A 36 1.42 -9.61 2.95
CA ALA A 36 0.60 -8.42 3.19
C ALA A 36 -0.91 -8.74 3.26
N GLY A 37 -1.31 -9.99 3.05
CA GLY A 37 -2.71 -10.42 3.09
C GLY A 37 -3.57 -9.85 1.97
N ILE A 38 -2.98 -9.55 0.80
CA ILE A 38 -3.68 -9.02 -0.37
C ILE A 38 -3.44 -9.86 -1.62
N SER A 39 -4.29 -9.69 -2.63
CA SER A 39 -4.09 -10.37 -3.91
C SER A 39 -2.93 -9.76 -4.69
N ARG A 40 -2.26 -10.57 -5.50
CA ARG A 40 -1.22 -10.09 -6.45
C ARG A 40 -1.76 -8.98 -7.35
N ALA A 41 -3.00 -9.13 -7.85
CA ALA A 41 -3.63 -8.12 -8.70
C ALA A 41 -3.76 -6.78 -7.96
N TYR A 42 -4.24 -6.82 -6.71
CA TYR A 42 -4.39 -5.61 -5.90
C TYR A 42 -3.04 -4.94 -5.61
N TRP A 43 -1.98 -5.72 -5.39
CA TRP A 43 -0.62 -5.18 -5.29
C TRP A 43 -0.21 -4.40 -6.54
N HIS A 44 -0.44 -4.94 -7.74
CA HIS A 44 -0.14 -4.24 -9.00
C HIS A 44 -1.00 -2.99 -9.20
N ASP A 45 -2.24 -3.00 -8.72
CA ASP A 45 -3.11 -1.82 -8.75
C ASP A 45 -2.60 -0.74 -7.80
N ILE A 46 -2.09 -1.11 -6.62
CA ILE A 46 -1.43 -0.17 -5.69
C ILE A 46 -0.19 0.45 -6.33
N GLU A 47 0.71 -0.37 -6.89
CA GLU A 47 1.93 0.15 -7.56
C GLU A 47 1.64 1.03 -8.76
N ALA A 48 0.53 0.79 -9.45
CA ALA A 48 0.12 1.57 -10.61
C ALA A 48 -0.81 2.74 -10.24
N GLU A 49 -1.11 2.95 -8.95
CA GLU A 49 -2.05 3.97 -8.46
C GLU A 49 -3.44 3.85 -9.14
N ARG A 50 -3.88 2.61 -9.40
CA ARG A 50 -5.18 2.27 -10.01
C ARG A 50 -6.19 1.71 -9.00
N VAL A 51 -5.96 1.96 -7.71
CA VAL A 51 -6.93 1.64 -6.66
C VAL A 51 -8.20 2.46 -6.93
N ARG A 52 -9.36 1.79 -6.97
CA ARG A 52 -10.63 2.43 -7.40
C ARG A 52 -11.09 3.56 -6.46
N ASP A 53 -10.92 3.35 -5.16
CA ASP A 53 -11.21 4.32 -4.11
C ASP A 53 -9.89 4.70 -3.41
N ALA A 54 -9.91 4.96 -2.11
CA ALA A 54 -8.69 5.14 -1.32
C ALA A 54 -8.02 3.79 -0.98
N LEU A 55 -6.69 3.78 -0.91
CA LEU A 55 -5.94 2.69 -0.30
C LEU A 55 -6.17 2.70 1.21
N PRO A 56 -6.74 1.66 1.83
CA PRO A 56 -6.94 1.64 3.27
C PRO A 56 -5.61 1.75 4.02
N GLU A 57 -5.58 2.53 5.10
CA GLU A 57 -4.39 2.68 5.94
C GLU A 57 -3.86 1.31 6.39
N GLU A 58 -4.73 0.40 6.82
CA GLU A 58 -4.33 -0.94 7.24
C GLU A 58 -3.54 -1.69 6.15
N THR A 59 -3.97 -1.57 4.89
CA THR A 59 -3.26 -2.16 3.74
C THR A 59 -1.92 -1.48 3.52
N LEU A 60 -1.87 -0.14 3.60
CA LEU A 60 -0.62 0.61 3.49
C LEU A 60 0.39 0.17 4.56
N ARG A 61 -0.03 0.06 5.83
CA ARG A 61 0.84 -0.39 6.95
C ARG A 61 1.35 -1.82 6.75
N LYS A 62 0.51 -2.73 6.21
CA LYS A 62 0.96 -4.10 5.87
C LYS A 62 2.01 -4.10 4.78
N VAL A 63 1.87 -3.26 3.76
CA VAL A 63 2.89 -3.10 2.70
C VAL A 63 4.19 -2.55 3.28
N GLU A 64 4.12 -1.54 4.15
CA GLU A 64 5.29 -1.01 4.88
C GLU A 64 6.00 -2.09 5.70
N GLN A 65 5.24 -2.87 6.46
CA GLN A 65 5.76 -3.96 7.29
C GLN A 65 6.43 -5.05 6.45
N VAL A 66 5.78 -5.50 5.38
CA VAL A 66 6.32 -6.57 4.51
C VAL A 66 7.58 -6.12 3.78
N LEU A 67 7.62 -4.87 3.31
CA LEU A 67 8.79 -4.30 2.64
C LEU A 67 9.85 -3.79 3.62
N ASN A 68 9.55 -3.76 4.93
CA ASN A 68 10.38 -3.18 5.98
C ASN A 68 10.83 -1.74 5.66
N ILE A 69 9.87 -0.90 5.24
CA ILE A 69 10.07 0.51 4.90
C ILE A 69 9.10 1.41 5.68
N ASN A 70 9.37 2.72 5.67
CA ASN A 70 8.42 3.75 6.10
C ASN A 70 8.15 4.68 4.90
N LEU A 71 6.88 4.80 4.51
CA LEU A 71 6.42 5.64 3.40
C LEU A 71 6.08 7.07 3.86
N GLY A 72 6.08 7.33 5.17
CA GLY A 72 5.91 8.66 5.76
C GLY A 72 4.51 9.23 5.59
N VAL A 73 3.50 8.37 5.48
CA VAL A 73 2.10 8.78 5.33
C VAL A 73 1.47 9.03 6.70
N GLU A 74 1.01 10.26 6.91
CA GLU A 74 0.32 10.73 8.11
C GLU A 74 -1.12 11.12 7.75
N PHE A 75 -2.08 10.81 8.64
CA PHE A 75 -3.52 11.01 8.44
C PHE A 75 -4.11 11.99 9.48
N GLU A 76 -3.29 12.88 10.03
CA GLU A 76 -3.68 13.85 11.08
C GLU A 76 -4.53 15.02 10.55
#